data_AF-A0A9E2HGJ7-F1
#
_entry.id   AF-A0A9E2HGJ7-F1
#
_cell.length_a   1.000
_cell.length_b   1.000
_cell.length_c   1.000
_cell.angle_alpha   90.00
_cell.angle_beta   90.00
_cell.angle_gamma   90.00
#
_symmetry.space_group_name_H-M   'P 1'
#
loop_
_entity.id
_entity.type
_entity.pdbx_description
1 polymer ?
#
loop_
_entity_poly.entity_id
_entity_poly.type
_entity_poly.pdbx_seq_one_letter_code
_entity_poly.pdbx_strand_id
1 'polypeptide(L)' 'MKTKPPTLDEAYQELQTIVQEFEDEEIDLETSIPKFKKGLELAKFLEDKLTKIKNKVQEIKAGI' A
#
# COMPACT_ATOMS: atom_id res chain seq x y z
N MET A 1 -5.79 21.38 5.27
CA MET A 1 -6.72 20.68 4.34
C MET A 1 -6.69 19.19 4.68
N LYS A 2 -7.83 18.51 4.89
CA LYS A 2 -7.82 17.06 5.16
C LYS A 2 -7.66 16.32 3.82
N THR A 3 -6.50 15.71 3.58
CA THR A 3 -6.25 14.90 2.39
C THR A 3 -7.11 13.64 2.42
N LYS A 4 -7.78 13.32 1.31
CA LYS A 4 -8.57 12.10 1.17
C LYS A 4 -7.61 10.90 1.20
N PRO A 5 -7.94 9.79 1.90
CA PRO A 5 -7.11 8.60 1.85
C PRO A 5 -7.02 8.04 0.42
N PRO A 6 -5.87 7.46 0.04
CA PRO A 6 -5.66 6.96 -1.32
C PRO A 6 -6.63 5.83 -1.67
N THR A 7 -6.91 5.68 -2.96
CA THR A 7 -7.57 4.50 -3.52
C THR A 7 -6.63 3.29 -3.45
N LEU A 8 -7.16 2.10 -3.74
CA LEU A 8 -6.36 0.88 -3.72
C LEU A 8 -5.32 0.91 -4.85
N ASP A 9 -5.74 1.34 -6.04
CA ASP A 9 -4.86 1.49 -7.20
C ASP A 9 -3.80 2.56 -6.98
N GLU A 10 -4.15 3.74 -6.44
CA GLU A 10 -3.17 4.79 -6.13
C GLU A 10 -2.11 4.31 -5.14
N ALA A 11 -2.52 3.66 -4.05
CA ALA A 11 -1.58 3.13 -3.06
C ALA A 11 -0.71 2.00 -3.61
N TYR A 12 -1.25 1.18 -4.52
CA TYR A 12 -0.51 0.12 -5.19
C TYR A 12 0.52 0.69 -6.18
N GLN A 13 0.13 1.68 -6.99
CA GLN A 13 1.06 2.37 -7.89
C GLN A 13 2.19 3.06 -7.10
N GLU A 14 1.87 3.75 -6.01
CA GLU A 14 2.88 4.37 -5.15
C GLU A 14 3.86 3.35 -4.56
N LEU A 15 3.36 2.18 -4.13
CA LEU A 15 4.21 1.09 -3.64
C LEU A 15 5.10 0.51 -4.75
N GLN A 16 4.57 0.35 -5.97
CA GLN A 16 5.37 -0.10 -7.12
C GLN A 16 6.49 0.86 -7.46
N THR A 17 6.21 2.18 -7.45
CA THR A 17 7.24 3.21 -7.65
C THR A 17 8.34 3.09 -6.60
N ILE A 18 7.98 2.93 -5.32
CA ILE A 18 8.96 2.75 -4.26
C ILE A 18 9.82 1.50 -4.53
N VAL A 19 9.21 0.36 -4.87
CA VAL A 19 9.95 -0.87 -5.19
C VAL A 19 10.92 -0.65 -6.35
N GLN A 20 10.49 0.01 -7.42
CA GLN A 20 11.35 0.34 -8.56
C GLN A 20 12.54 1.21 -8.16
N GLU A 21 12.33 2.19 -7.27
CA GLU A 21 13.42 3.03 -6.75
C GLU A 21 14.42 2.24 -5.88
N PHE A 22 14.01 1.13 -5.28
CA PHE A 22 14.89 0.22 -4.53
C PHE A 22 15.64 -0.75 -5.43
N GLU A 23 15.20 -0.97 -6.67
CA GLU A 23 15.87 -1.80 -7.67
C GLU A 23 16.98 -1.03 -8.41
N ASP A 24 17.04 0.30 -8.24
CA ASP A 24 18.10 1.14 -8.78
C ASP A 24 19.41 0.96 -7.96
N GLU A 25 20.54 0.79 -8.66
CA GLU A 25 21.83 0.45 -8.05
C GLU A 25 22.44 1.60 -7.23
N GLU A 26 21.90 2.82 -7.35
CA GLU A 26 22.41 4.04 -6.69
C GLU A 26 21.56 4.53 -5.50
N ILE A 27 20.83 3.66 -4.81
CA ILE A 27 20.03 4.09 -3.65
C ILE A 27 20.89 4.35 -2.40
N ASP A 28 20.93 5.59 -1.94
CA ASP A 28 21.60 5.97 -0.68
C ASP A 28 20.79 5.53 0.55
N LEU A 29 21.48 5.05 1.59
CA LEU A 29 20.87 4.51 2.80
C LEU A 29 20.04 5.54 3.57
N GLU A 30 20.45 6.81 3.61
CA GLU A 30 19.70 7.85 4.30
C GLU A 30 18.39 8.17 3.58
N THR A 31 18.42 8.12 2.24
CA THR A 31 17.22 8.31 1.40
C THR A 31 16.31 7.09 1.34
N SER A 32 16.83 5.89 1.61
CA SER A 32 16.08 4.64 1.54
C SER A 32 15.22 4.38 2.78
N ILE A 33 15.67 4.78 3.98
CA ILE A 33 14.91 4.56 5.23
C ILE A 33 13.50 5.18 5.19
N PRO A 34 13.31 6.45 4.76
CA PRO A 34 11.98 7.03 4.63
C PRO A 34 11.10 6.29 3.61
N LYS A 35 11.66 5.91 2.45
CA LYS A 35 10.97 5.17 1.40
C LYS A 35 10.54 3.79 1.89
N PHE A 36 11.40 3.11 2.64
CA PHE A 36 11.10 1.82 3.24
C PHE A 36 9.93 1.90 4.23
N LYS A 37 9.96 2.88 5.14
CA LYS A 37 8.84 3.12 6.07
C LYS A 37 7.53 3.38 5.33
N LYS A 38 7.58 4.22 4.31
CA LYS A 38 6.43 4.52 3.46
C LYS A 38 5.92 3.28 2.72
N GLY A 39 6.81 2.44 2.20
CA GLY A 39 6.48 1.16 1.60
C GLY A 39 5.75 0.22 2.57
N LEU A 40 6.21 0.13 3.83
CA LEU A 40 5.54 -0.65 4.87
C LEU A 40 4.14 -0.12 5.20
N GLU A 41 3.97 1.20 5.27
CA GLU A 41 2.66 1.83 5.49
C GLU A 41 1.69 1.53 4.35
N LEU A 42 2.15 1.62 3.10
CA LEU A 42 1.35 1.31 1.91
C LEU A 42 0.98 -0.18 1.85
N ALA A 43 1.93 -1.07 2.13
CA ALA A 43 1.68 -2.51 2.19
C ALA A 43 0.61 -2.84 3.23
N LYS A 44 0.71 -2.27 4.44
CA LYS A 44 -0.29 -2.44 5.49
C LYS A 44 -1.65 -1.90 5.08
N PHE A 45 -1.69 -0.71 4.47
CA PHE A 45 -2.93 -0.11 3.99
C PHE A 45 -3.64 -0.98 2.95
N LEU A 46 -2.89 -1.53 1.99
CA LEU A 46 -3.41 -2.43 0.96
C LEU A 46 -3.96 -3.73 1.58
N GLU A 47 -3.20 -4.34 2.50
CA GLU A 47 -3.62 -5.55 3.23
C GLU A 47 -4.93 -5.32 3.99
N ASP A 48 -5.03 -4.23 4.75
CA ASP A 48 -6.24 -3.88 5.51
C ASP A 48 -7.45 -3.68 4.59
N LYS A 49 -7.25 -3.01 3.44
CA LYS A 49 -8.33 -2.72 2.49
C LYS A 49 -8.80 -3.98 1.76
N LEU A 50 -7.87 -4.84 1.33
CA LEU A 50 -8.18 -6.14 0.72
C LEU A 50 -8.88 -7.07 1.72
N THR A 51 -8.46 -7.07 2.98
CA THR A 51 -9.12 -7.84 4.04
C THR A 51 -10.56 -7.40 4.25
N LYS A 52 -10.83 -6.09 4.28
CA LYS A 52 -12.20 -5.56 4.36
C LYS A 52 -13.06 -5.98 3.16
N ILE A 53 -12.51 -5.93 1.95
CA ILE A 53 -13.20 -6.39 0.74
C ILE A 53 -13.50 -7.89 0.84
N LYS A 54 -12.52 -8.70 1.23
CA LYS A 54 -12.66 -10.15 1.41
C LYS A 54 -13.76 -10.47 2.43
N ASN A 55 -13.77 -9.81 3.59
CA ASN A 55 -14.77 -10.01 4.62
C ASN A 55 -16.17 -9.70 4.11
N LYS A 56 -16.34 -8.56 3.40
CA LYS A 56 -17.63 -8.19 2.81
C LYS A 56 -18.11 -9.21 1.77
N VAL A 57 -17.21 -9.78 0.98
CA VAL A 57 -17.54 -10.87 0.05
C VAL A 57 -17.97 -12.14 0.79
N GLN A 58 -17.34 -12.46 1.93
CA GLN A 58 -17.74 -13.59 2.75
C GLN A 58 -19.13 -13.39 3.39
N GLU A 59 -19.42 -12.19 3.89
CA GLU A 59 -20.75 -11.85 4.44
C GLU A 59 -21.86 -12.06 3.39
N ILE A 60 -21.65 -11.54 2.18
CA ILE A 60 -22.59 -11.70 1.06
C ILE A 60 -22.76 -13.19 0.71
N LYS A 61 -21.66 -13.96 0.67
CA LYS A 61 -21.71 -15.41 0.39
C LYS A 61 -22.43 -16.20 1.48
N ALA A 62 -22.34 -15.76 2.75
CA ALA A 62 -23.00 -16.38 3.88
C ALA A 62 -24.52 -16.09 3.92
N GLY A 63 -25.04 -15.24 3.02
CA GLY A 63 -26.46 -14.93 2.93
C GLY A 63 -26.97 -13.97 4.00
N ILE A 64 -26.08 -13.15 4.59
CA ILE A 64 -26.44 -12.03 5.47
C ILE A 64 -26.73 -10.79 4.63
#